data_AF-A0AAN6D8T3-F1
#
_entry.id   AF-A0AAN6D8T3-F1
#
_cell.length_a   1.000
_cell.length_b   1.000
_cell.length_c   1.000
_cell.angle_alpha   90.00
_cell.angle_beta   90.00
_cell.angle_gamma   90.00
#
_symmetry.space_group_name_H-M   'P 1'
#
loop_
_entity.id
_entity.type
_entity.pdbx_description
1 polymer ?
#
loop_
_entity_poly.entity_id
_entity_poly.type
_entity_poly.pdbx_seq_one_letter_code
_entity_poly.pdbx_strand_id
1 'polypeptide(L)'
;MSNKNTKQSFNVDPKDLARVNAYRRIGAGLVFMALPAIEIYRRVYLDKERKMQQGEYNPKEGTLRLFSEEEKLEKFKNSWMTRIFGEK
;
A
#
# COMPACT_ATOMS: atom_id res chain seq x y z
N MET A 1 24.65 17.89 -34.93
CA MET A 1 23.26 18.37 -34.80
C MET A 1 22.87 18.32 -33.33
N SER A 2 22.64 19.48 -32.69
CA SER A 2 22.35 19.59 -31.26
C SER A 2 20.84 19.61 -31.04
N ASN A 3 20.29 18.55 -30.44
CA ASN A 3 18.89 18.49 -30.02
C ASN A 3 18.71 19.34 -28.77
N LYS A 4 18.32 20.60 -28.93
CA LYS A 4 17.92 21.47 -27.81
C LYS A 4 16.53 21.03 -27.36
N ASN A 5 16.47 20.22 -26.31
CA ASN A 5 15.23 19.95 -25.56
C ASN A 5 14.84 21.24 -24.82
N THR A 6 14.11 22.12 -25.50
CA THR A 6 13.45 23.28 -24.89
C THR A 6 12.30 22.75 -24.03
N LYS A 7 12.57 22.55 -22.73
CA LYS A 7 11.50 22.37 -21.73
C LYS A 7 10.65 23.65 -21.75
N GLN A 8 9.48 23.59 -22.36
CA GLN A 8 8.47 24.64 -22.22
C GLN A 8 8.16 24.81 -20.73
N SER A 9 8.51 25.96 -20.16
CA SER A 9 8.11 26.32 -18.81
C SER A 9 6.64 26.70 -18.85
N PHE A 10 5.76 25.74 -18.58
CA PHE A 10 4.35 26.03 -18.34
C PHE A 10 4.24 26.84 -17.05
N ASN A 11 3.76 28.07 -17.15
CA ASN A 11 3.42 28.87 -15.97
C ASN A 11 2.06 28.38 -15.45
N VAL A 12 2.09 27.44 -14.50
CA VAL A 12 0.88 26.84 -13.93
C VAL A 12 0.37 27.73 -12.80
N ASP A 13 -0.90 28.14 -12.85
CA ASP A 13 -1.54 28.88 -11.75
C ASP A 13 -1.43 28.06 -10.44
N PRO A 14 -0.94 28.66 -9.33
CA PRO A 14 -0.95 28.02 -8.01
C PRO A 14 -2.28 27.36 -7.64
N LYS A 15 -3.42 27.90 -8.08
CA LYS A 15 -4.75 27.31 -7.84
C LYS A 15 -4.94 25.97 -8.55
N ASP A 16 -4.43 25.83 -9.77
CA ASP A 16 -4.53 24.59 -10.53
C ASP A 16 -3.59 23.51 -9.96
N LEU A 17 -2.40 23.91 -9.51
CA LEU A 17 -1.50 23.04 -8.75
C LEU A 17 -2.16 22.51 -7.46
N ALA A 18 -2.88 23.36 -6.73
CA ALA A 18 -3.60 22.96 -5.52
C ALA A 18 -4.72 21.94 -5.83
N ARG A 19 -5.48 22.14 -6.90
CA ARG A 19 -6.52 21.20 -7.36
C ARG A 19 -5.93 19.85 -7.76
N VAL A 20 -4.86 19.83 -8.53
CA VAL A 20 -4.17 18.58 -8.92
C VAL A 20 -3.68 17.82 -7.68
N ASN A 21 -3.09 18.53 -6.73
CA ASN A 21 -2.66 17.91 -5.47
C ASN A 21 -3.84 17.39 -4.63
N ALA A 22 -4.97 18.08 -4.63
CA ALA A 22 -6.19 17.61 -3.98
C ALA A 22 -6.70 16.30 -4.61
N TYR A 23 -6.80 16.25 -5.94
CA TYR A 23 -7.20 15.01 -6.64
C TYR A 23 -6.22 13.87 -6.42
N ARG A 24 -4.91 14.14 -6.41
CA ARG A 24 -3.89 13.14 -6.06
C ARG A 24 -4.10 12.57 -4.66
N ARG A 25 -4.40 13.43 -3.67
CA ARG A 25 -4.68 12.99 -2.30
C ARG A 25 -5.98 12.19 -2.20
N ILE A 26 -7.04 12.62 -2.89
CA ILE A 26 -8.31 11.88 -2.96
C ILE A 26 -8.08 10.49 -3.57
N GLY A 27 -7.40 10.43 -4.71
CA GLY A 27 -7.07 9.17 -5.38
C GLY A 27 -6.25 8.24 -4.49
N ALA A 28 -5.21 8.75 -3.84
CA ALA A 28 -4.43 7.97 -2.88
C ALA A 28 -5.30 7.50 -1.69
N GLY A 29 -6.14 8.37 -1.14
CA GLY A 29 -7.04 8.07 -0.03
C GLY A 29 -8.05 6.96 -0.37
N LEU A 30 -8.58 6.96 -1.59
CA LEU A 30 -9.49 5.91 -2.07
C LEU A 30 -8.82 4.54 -2.05
N VAL A 31 -7.55 4.43 -2.46
CA VAL A 31 -6.81 3.15 -2.39
C VAL A 31 -6.63 2.70 -0.95
N PHE A 32 -6.27 3.62 -0.05
CA PHE A 32 -6.11 3.33 1.38
C PHE A 32 -7.41 2.95 2.08
N MET A 33 -8.57 3.40 1.59
CA MET A 33 -9.88 2.99 2.13
C MET A 33 -10.42 1.71 1.50
N ALA A 34 -10.30 1.56 0.18
CA ALA A 34 -10.87 0.44 -0.56
C ALA A 34 -10.19 -0.89 -0.22
N LEU A 35 -8.86 -0.92 -0.10
CA LEU A 35 -8.13 -2.16 0.17
C LEU A 35 -8.49 -2.77 1.54
N PRO A 36 -8.47 -2.02 2.66
CA PRO A 36 -8.94 -2.54 3.94
C PRO A 36 -10.42 -2.91 3.92
N ALA A 37 -11.28 -2.12 3.27
CA ALA A 37 -12.72 -2.42 3.20
C ALA A 37 -13.01 -3.76 2.52
N ILE A 38 -12.35 -4.04 1.39
CA ILE A 38 -12.48 -5.33 0.67
C ILE A 38 -11.97 -6.48 1.53
N GLU A 39 -10.86 -6.28 2.23
CA GLU A 39 -10.27 -7.30 3.09
C GLU A 39 -11.18 -7.62 4.28
N ILE A 40 -11.76 -6.61 4.93
CA ILE A 40 -12.76 -6.79 5.99
C ILE A 40 -14.00 -7.52 5.45
N TYR A 41 -14.50 -7.12 4.28
CA TYR A 41 -15.64 -7.79 3.65
C TYR A 41 -15.38 -9.29 3.45
N ARG A 42 -14.19 -9.66 2.97
CA ARG A 42 -13.80 -11.06 2.79
C ARG A 42 -13.77 -11.84 4.10
N ARG A 43 -13.33 -11.24 5.20
CA ARG A 43 -13.26 -11.91 6.50
C ARG A 43 -14.63 -12.02 7.17
N VAL A 44 -15.36 -10.91 7.21
CA VAL A 44 -16.62 -10.80 7.96
C VAL A 44 -17.78 -11.47 7.22
N TYR A 45 -17.86 -11.32 5.89
CA TYR A 45 -19.02 -11.80 5.13
C TYR A 45 -18.75 -13.09 4.36
N LEU A 46 -17.49 -13.43 4.06
CA LEU A 46 -17.14 -14.64 3.30
C LEU A 46 -16.41 -15.69 4.14
N ASP A 47 -16.26 -15.48 5.46
CA ASP A 47 -15.53 -16.35 6.40
C ASP A 47 -14.13 -16.77 5.89
N LYS A 48 -13.49 -15.91 5.09
CA LYS A 48 -12.14 -16.19 4.58
C LYS A 48 -11.11 -15.85 5.63
N GLU A 49 -10.21 -16.79 5.88
CA GLU A 49 -9.05 -16.54 6.73
C GLU A 49 -8.17 -15.43 6.15
N ARG A 50 -7.61 -14.64 7.05
CA ARG A 50 -6.65 -13.60 6.68
C ARG A 50 -5.39 -14.20 6.08
N LYS A 51 -4.89 -13.55 5.01
CA LYS A 51 -3.59 -13.90 4.44
C LYS A 51 -2.45 -13.68 5.45
N MET A 52 -1.69 -14.73 5.70
CA MET A 52 -0.44 -14.68 6.46
C MET A 52 0.75 -14.33 5.56
N GLN A 53 1.59 -13.42 6.05
CA GLN A 53 2.86 -13.11 5.41
C GLN A 53 3.78 -14.34 5.51
N GLN A 54 4.29 -14.80 4.36
CA GLN A 54 5.10 -16.03 4.30
C GLN A 54 6.61 -15.78 4.48
N GLY A 55 7.05 -14.54 4.30
CA GLY A 55 8.47 -14.20 4.34
C GLY A 55 8.73 -12.73 4.09
N GLU A 56 10.00 -12.40 4.00
CA GLU A 56 10.51 -11.06 3.76
C GLU A 56 11.55 -11.09 2.64
N TYR A 57 11.42 -10.13 1.74
CA TYR A 57 12.38 -9.95 0.65
C TYR A 57 13.57 -9.14 1.15
N ASN A 58 14.78 -9.67 1.00
CA ASN A 58 16.01 -8.94 1.27
C ASN A 58 16.47 -8.23 -0.02
N PRO A 59 16.33 -6.89 -0.13
CA PRO A 59 16.66 -6.15 -1.34
C PRO A 59 18.17 -6.06 -1.61
N LYS A 60 19.03 -6.30 -0.61
CA LYS A 60 20.48 -6.24 -0.78
C LYS A 60 21.05 -7.51 -1.40
N GLU A 61 20.47 -8.65 -1.05
CA GLU A 61 20.92 -9.98 -1.50
C GLU A 61 20.02 -10.57 -2.58
N GLY A 62 18.86 -9.94 -2.84
CA GLY A 62 17.86 -10.45 -3.78
C GLY A 62 17.17 -11.74 -3.32
N THR A 63 17.33 -12.12 -2.05
CA THR A 63 16.85 -13.38 -1.50
C THR A 63 15.48 -13.21 -0.82
N LEU A 64 14.68 -14.27 -0.83
CA LEU A 64 13.45 -14.35 -0.05
C LEU A 64 13.72 -15.16 1.21
N ARG A 65 13.65 -14.54 2.39
CA ARG A 65 13.69 -15.24 3.67
C ARG A 65 12.28 -15.70 4.01
N LEU A 66 12.06 -17.01 4.00
CA LEU A 66 10.81 -17.58 4.49
C LEU A 66 10.77 -17.50 6.02
N PHE A 67 9.60 -17.20 6.57
CA PHE A 67 9.37 -17.18 8.00
C PHE A 67 9.06 -18.60 8.51
N SER A 68 9.51 -18.92 9.72
CA SER A 68 9.02 -20.09 10.44
C SER A 68 7.53 -19.92 10.81
N GLU A 69 6.84 -21.01 11.16
CA GLU A 69 5.42 -20.92 11.58
C GLU A 69 5.23 -20.01 12.80
N GLU A 70 6.20 -20.01 13.73
CA GLU A 70 6.22 -19.14 14.90
C GLU A 70 6.36 -17.66 14.49
N GLU A 71 7.29 -17.36 13.58
CA GLU A 71 7.50 -16.00 13.06
C GLU A 71 6.28 -15.50 12.27
N LYS A 72 5.60 -16.38 11.51
CA LYS A 72 4.36 -16.04 10.80
C LYS A 72 3.27 -15.64 11.79
N LEU A 73 3.12 -16.39 12.88
CA LEU A 73 2.11 -16.10 13.91
C LEU A 73 2.45 -14.80 14.67
N GLU A 74 3.71 -14.58 15.01
CA GLU A 74 4.17 -13.36 15.67
C GLU A 74 3.92 -12.13 14.78
N LYS A 75 4.33 -12.18 13.51
CA LYS A 75 4.09 -11.11 12.53
C LYS A 75 2.61 -10.88 12.29
N PHE A 76 1.82 -11.96 12.26
CA PHE A 76 0.37 -11.89 12.18
C PHE A 76 -0.16 -11.09 13.37
N LYS A 77 0.09 -11.51 14.61
CA LYS A 77 -0.41 -10.83 15.82
C LYS A 77 0.04 -9.38 15.91
N ASN A 78 1.28 -9.09 15.52
CA ASN A 78 1.87 -7.75 15.60
C ASN A 78 1.50 -6.81 14.45
N SER A 79 0.80 -7.28 13.40
CA SER A 79 0.41 -6.43 12.27
C SER A 79 -0.60 -5.35 12.66
N TRP A 80 -0.52 -4.19 12.01
CA TRP A 80 -1.48 -3.10 12.19
C TRP A 80 -2.93 -3.53 11.89
N MET A 81 -3.10 -4.45 10.93
CA MET A 81 -4.40 -5.03 10.60
C MET A 81 -4.99 -5.82 11.78
N THR A 82 -4.19 -6.61 12.50
CA THR A 82 -4.68 -7.29 13.73
C THR A 82 -5.03 -6.28 14.81
N ARG A 83 -4.19 -5.26 14.99
CA ARG A 83 -4.41 -4.25 16.02
C ARG A 83 -5.71 -3.48 15.82
N ILE A 84 -6.13 -3.28 14.57
CA ILE A 84 -7.34 -2.52 14.25
C ILE A 84 -8.58 -3.41 14.09
N PHE A 85 -8.44 -4.63 13.56
CA PHE A 85 -9.58 -5.48 13.19
C PHE A 85 -9.70 -6.79 14.00
N GLY A 86 -8.74 -7.10 14.87
CA GLY A 86 -8.69 -8.34 15.64
C GLY A 86 -7.98 -9.51 14.92
N GLU A 87 -7.90 -10.65 15.61
CA GLU A 87 -7.20 -11.85 15.15
C GLU A 87 -8.00 -12.74 14.18
N LYS A 88 -9.29 -12.44 13.98
CA LYS A 88 -10.19 -13.20 13.08
C LYS A 88 -9.89 -12.95 11.59
#